data_AF-A0A2N0HHK4-F1
#
_entry.id   AF-A0A2N0HHK4-F1
#
_cell.length_a   1.000
_cell.length_b   1.000
_cell.length_c   1.000
_cell.angle_alpha   90.00
_cell.angle_beta   90.00
_cell.angle_gamma   90.00
#
_symmetry.space_group_name_H-M   'P 1'
#
loop_
_entity.id
_entity.type
_entity.pdbx_description
1 polymer ?
#
loop_
_entity_poly.entity_id
_entity_poly.type
_entity_poly.pdbx_seq_one_letter_code
_entity_poly.pdbx_strand_id
1 'polypeptide(L)'
;MNSKNEDYIAFTGDTGDIDLLQNDYKLSQSALRFPNVNSILIPKKAQYNLSKYVPKSMLKAIDTDVSIAVEKCLVFLYNLASTYYTDDKWKCLNAELLHEQTKNADNTYIYTKIIDVLKAGTSTGAFIEVDDSYQAGIHSKRFRLTDTYLKAGLVEYIIKDTGIIRNRNKLYYQQLHKAMTNPICSNLIAMYPKIDLPTSTELLVIGKKLVKKGLTTKKGKILTMRNKHINDYWIDADNRSFVEDNIKLFEFLTGRGFMIPSAGDMSSGGRVVDSFTLMPSWIREQITIDGKKLIECDYSALHPNIAISLYDGKASYLTHESVAESAGIDIKEVKILHLSFFNMNWNQMRNSPLFDYYSKNESDMLARIYHDKKEHGHKITSQKMFSVEVAVMSDIITYLNAKGIHVLYVYDALLCEESDSDLVAETMNRIILEHGVKTTTKLSGTKNAHMGLKPNIDINEQKIVVDSSMFNHSLRVKNEILQKIENGELLDFIDVVVQFDIGDTMLDSVLKIYDEHNPEACYVSESFIKSA
;
A
#
# COMPACT_ATOMS: atom_id res chain seq x y z
N MET A 1 -61.73 29.84 -24.28
CA MET A 1 -62.37 28.65 -23.66
C MET A 1 -61.24 27.86 -23.03
N ASN A 2 -60.98 28.11 -21.74
CA ASN A 2 -61.40 27.29 -20.59
C ASN A 2 -60.85 25.85 -20.69
N SER A 3 -60.22 25.24 -19.69
CA SER A 3 -59.76 25.64 -18.35
C SER A 3 -59.10 24.37 -17.77
N LYS A 4 -58.12 24.56 -16.89
CA LYS A 4 -57.59 23.69 -15.83
C LYS A 4 -58.23 22.29 -15.66
N ASN A 5 -57.37 21.28 -15.50
CA ASN A 5 -57.36 20.45 -14.30
C ASN A 5 -55.93 19.92 -14.06
N GLU A 6 -55.25 20.55 -13.10
CA GLU A 6 -54.35 19.85 -12.20
C GLU A 6 -55.16 18.78 -11.47
N ASP A 7 -54.61 17.59 -11.27
CA ASP A 7 -54.83 16.83 -10.04
C ASP A 7 -53.71 15.79 -9.84
N TYR A 8 -52.84 16.14 -8.88
CA TYR A 8 -52.24 15.31 -7.84
C TYR A 8 -51.75 13.89 -8.19
N ILE A 9 -50.43 13.74 -8.32
CA ILE A 9 -49.75 12.58 -7.73
C ILE A 9 -49.54 12.90 -6.26
N ALA A 10 -50.34 12.26 -5.41
CA ALA A 10 -50.23 12.35 -3.97
C ALA A 10 -48.89 11.76 -3.51
N PHE A 11 -48.03 12.59 -2.90
CA PHE A 11 -46.95 12.15 -2.05
C PHE A 11 -47.53 11.66 -0.73
N THR A 12 -47.71 10.35 -0.58
CA THR A 12 -48.05 9.74 0.72
C THR A 12 -47.36 8.38 0.88
N GLY A 13 -46.33 8.34 1.75
CA GLY A 13 -45.62 7.15 2.27
C GLY A 13 -44.65 6.52 1.26
N ASP A 14 -43.36 6.31 1.49
CA ASP A 14 -42.59 6.14 2.72
C ASP A 14 -41.14 6.61 2.44
N THR A 15 -40.35 6.80 3.48
CA THR A 15 -38.95 7.24 3.53
C THR A 15 -37.93 6.53 2.61
N GLY A 16 -38.35 5.57 1.78
CA GLY A 16 -37.50 4.83 0.85
C GLY A 16 -37.02 5.61 -0.39
N ASP A 17 -37.81 6.59 -0.88
CA ASP A 17 -37.41 7.38 -2.06
C ASP A 17 -36.34 8.44 -1.75
N ILE A 18 -36.30 8.93 -0.50
CA ILE A 18 -35.23 9.81 -0.03
C ILE A 18 -33.94 9.01 0.18
N ASP A 19 -34.02 7.78 0.68
CA ASP A 19 -32.85 6.89 0.76
C ASP A 19 -32.34 6.49 -0.62
N LEU A 20 -33.22 6.28 -1.60
CA LEU A 20 -32.84 6.05 -3.00
C LEU A 20 -32.16 7.27 -3.62
N LEU A 21 -32.71 8.47 -3.42
CA LEU A 21 -32.12 9.73 -3.89
C LEU A 21 -30.82 10.10 -3.15
N GLN A 22 -30.71 9.79 -1.85
CA GLN A 22 -29.48 9.99 -1.09
C GLN A 22 -28.40 8.97 -1.46
N ASN A 23 -28.78 7.71 -1.74
CA ASN A 23 -27.87 6.71 -2.26
C ASN A 23 -27.43 7.06 -3.68
N ASP A 24 -28.33 7.49 -4.56
CA ASP A 24 -27.99 7.97 -5.90
C ASP A 24 -27.16 9.25 -5.86
N TYR A 25 -27.40 10.16 -4.90
CA TYR A 25 -26.57 11.34 -4.70
C TYR A 25 -25.16 10.98 -4.22
N LYS A 26 -25.04 10.06 -3.25
CA LYS A 26 -23.73 9.51 -2.81
C LYS A 26 -23.04 8.76 -3.95
N LEU A 27 -23.74 7.93 -4.72
CA LEU A 27 -23.23 7.21 -5.89
C LEU A 27 -22.80 8.17 -7.01
N SER A 28 -23.56 9.24 -7.27
CA SER A 28 -23.23 10.24 -8.29
C SER A 28 -22.03 11.12 -7.88
N GLN A 29 -21.92 11.49 -6.60
CA GLN A 29 -20.73 12.15 -6.06
C GLN A 29 -19.50 11.24 -6.07
N SER A 30 -19.64 9.95 -5.76
CA SER A 30 -18.55 8.99 -5.91
C SER A 30 -18.19 8.76 -7.39
N ALA A 31 -19.14 8.76 -8.31
CA ALA A 31 -18.90 8.60 -9.75
C ALA A 31 -18.09 9.77 -10.34
N LEU A 32 -18.18 10.97 -9.78
CA LEU A 32 -17.32 12.12 -10.15
C LEU A 32 -15.85 11.95 -9.73
N ARG A 33 -15.54 10.95 -8.89
CA ARG A 33 -14.20 10.71 -8.34
C ARG A 33 -13.52 9.49 -8.93
N PHE A 34 -14.20 8.71 -9.75
CA PHE A 34 -13.65 7.54 -10.41
C PHE A 34 -13.52 7.77 -11.93
N PRO A 35 -12.70 6.98 -12.63
CA PRO A 35 -12.62 6.99 -14.08
C PRO A 35 -13.98 6.88 -14.75
N ASN A 36 -14.26 7.81 -15.65
CA ASN A 36 -15.40 7.71 -16.56
C ASN A 36 -15.36 6.36 -17.27
N VAL A 37 -16.44 5.57 -17.16
CA VAL A 37 -16.53 4.21 -17.68
C VAL A 37 -16.30 4.15 -19.20
N ASN A 38 -16.67 5.23 -19.91
CA ASN A 38 -16.51 5.37 -21.35
C ASN A 38 -15.08 5.72 -21.76
N SER A 39 -14.27 6.22 -20.83
CA SER A 39 -12.88 6.60 -21.05
C SER A 39 -11.95 5.44 -20.74
N ILE A 40 -11.10 5.08 -21.70
CA ILE A 40 -10.03 4.10 -21.54
C ILE A 40 -8.69 4.68 -22.00
N LEU A 41 -7.60 4.22 -21.38
CA LEU A 41 -6.24 4.53 -21.83
C LEU A 41 -5.75 3.40 -22.74
N ILE A 42 -5.43 3.74 -23.98
CA ILE A 42 -4.97 2.78 -24.99
C ILE A 42 -3.56 3.14 -25.46
N PRO A 43 -2.78 2.18 -26.00
CA PRO A 43 -1.50 2.49 -26.61
C PRO A 43 -1.67 3.49 -27.76
N LYS A 44 -0.81 4.51 -27.80
CA LYS A 44 -0.82 5.51 -28.85
C LYS A 44 -0.64 4.82 -30.21
N LYS A 45 -1.38 5.30 -31.22
CA LYS A 45 -1.48 4.73 -32.58
C LYS A 45 -2.28 3.44 -32.70
N ALA A 46 -2.69 2.79 -31.60
CA ALA A 46 -3.41 1.51 -31.69
C ALA A 46 -4.71 1.61 -32.49
N GLN A 47 -5.56 2.59 -32.17
CA GLN A 47 -6.83 2.82 -32.88
C GLN A 47 -6.62 3.03 -34.38
N TYR A 48 -5.69 3.91 -34.75
CA TYR A 48 -5.40 4.22 -36.16
C TYR A 48 -4.91 2.97 -36.90
N ASN A 49 -3.99 2.22 -36.29
CA ASN A 49 -3.42 1.02 -36.92
C ASN A 49 -4.45 -0.10 -37.07
N LEU A 50 -5.27 -0.34 -36.05
CA LEU A 50 -6.40 -1.27 -36.11
C LEU A 50 -7.37 -0.91 -37.24
N SER A 51 -7.72 0.37 -37.37
CA SER A 51 -8.71 0.83 -38.35
C SER A 51 -8.18 0.83 -39.79
N LYS A 52 -6.89 1.13 -39.98
CA LYS A 52 -6.31 1.36 -41.31
C LYS A 52 -5.61 0.14 -41.90
N TYR A 53 -4.91 -0.64 -41.07
CA TYR A 53 -3.95 -1.63 -41.56
C TYR A 53 -4.34 -3.07 -41.26
N VAL A 54 -5.23 -3.33 -40.30
CA VAL A 54 -5.70 -4.69 -40.04
C VAL A 54 -6.71 -5.09 -41.13
N PRO A 55 -6.60 -6.30 -41.71
CA PRO A 55 -7.56 -6.77 -42.71
C PRO A 55 -8.99 -6.78 -42.18
N LYS A 56 -9.92 -6.20 -42.95
CA LYS A 56 -11.35 -6.16 -42.58
C LYS A 56 -11.94 -7.55 -42.35
N SER A 57 -11.45 -8.59 -43.04
CA SER A 57 -11.87 -9.98 -42.84
C SER A 57 -11.60 -10.47 -41.41
N MET A 58 -10.44 -10.11 -40.85
CA MET A 58 -10.07 -10.47 -39.48
C MET A 58 -10.93 -9.72 -38.45
N LEU A 59 -11.16 -8.42 -38.66
CA LEU A 59 -12.04 -7.62 -37.79
C LEU A 59 -13.49 -8.13 -37.86
N LYS A 60 -13.97 -8.51 -39.04
CA LYS A 60 -15.29 -9.12 -39.24
C LYS A 60 -15.48 -10.47 -38.56
N ALA A 61 -14.39 -11.15 -38.22
CA ALA A 61 -14.47 -12.37 -37.43
C ALA A 61 -14.82 -12.09 -35.96
N ILE A 62 -14.48 -10.89 -35.44
CA ILE A 62 -14.80 -10.41 -34.08
C ILE A 62 -16.23 -9.86 -34.07
N ASP A 63 -16.54 -8.94 -34.99
CA ASP A 63 -17.84 -8.30 -35.10
C ASP A 63 -18.13 -7.93 -36.54
N THR A 64 -19.37 -8.13 -37.00
CA THR A 64 -19.81 -7.74 -38.34
C THR A 64 -19.60 -6.26 -38.62
N ASP A 65 -19.72 -5.42 -37.59
CA ASP A 65 -19.36 -4.01 -37.65
C ASP A 65 -17.87 -3.83 -37.29
N VAL A 66 -17.10 -3.38 -38.27
CA VAL A 66 -15.66 -3.16 -38.13
C VAL A 66 -15.33 -2.13 -37.04
N SER A 67 -16.18 -1.12 -36.83
CA SER A 67 -15.96 -0.11 -35.81
C SER A 67 -16.08 -0.69 -34.40
N ILE A 68 -17.08 -1.55 -34.17
CA ILE A 68 -17.28 -2.28 -32.91
C ILE A 68 -16.14 -3.27 -32.68
N ALA A 69 -15.70 -3.99 -33.72
CA ALA A 69 -14.54 -4.89 -33.64
C ALA A 69 -13.26 -4.14 -33.20
N VAL A 70 -13.03 -2.94 -33.75
CA VAL A 70 -11.89 -2.09 -33.34
C VAL A 70 -12.03 -1.67 -31.87
N GLU A 71 -13.19 -1.24 -31.41
CA GLU A 71 -13.37 -0.85 -30.00
C GLU A 71 -13.19 -2.04 -29.04
N LYS A 72 -13.63 -3.24 -29.40
CA LYS A 72 -13.37 -4.45 -28.61
C LYS A 72 -11.88 -4.77 -28.51
N CYS A 73 -11.12 -4.60 -29.59
CA CYS A 73 -9.66 -4.70 -29.56
C CYS A 73 -9.03 -3.64 -28.64
N LEU A 74 -9.54 -2.40 -28.65
CA LEU A 74 -9.06 -1.34 -27.77
C LEU A 74 -9.36 -1.62 -26.29
N VAL A 75 -10.55 -2.16 -25.97
CA VAL A 75 -10.89 -2.60 -24.61
C VAL A 75 -9.95 -3.70 -24.13
N PHE A 76 -9.59 -4.65 -24.99
CA PHE A 76 -8.57 -5.65 -24.65
C PHE A 76 -7.23 -4.98 -24.31
N LEU A 77 -6.74 -4.08 -25.17
CA LEU A 77 -5.46 -3.38 -24.97
C LEU A 77 -5.46 -2.51 -23.70
N TYR A 78 -6.59 -1.93 -23.33
CA TYR A 78 -6.75 -1.18 -22.08
C TYR A 78 -6.43 -2.03 -20.84
N ASN A 79 -6.76 -3.33 -20.84
CA ASN A 79 -6.40 -4.22 -19.72
C ASN A 79 -4.88 -4.35 -19.52
N LEU A 80 -4.07 -3.99 -20.51
CA LEU A 80 -2.61 -3.97 -20.45
C LEU A 80 -2.03 -2.59 -20.15
N ALA A 81 -2.83 -1.52 -20.09
CA ALA A 81 -2.32 -0.15 -19.93
C ALA A 81 -1.47 0.03 -18.66
N SER A 82 -1.82 -0.65 -17.57
CA SER A 82 -1.07 -0.59 -16.31
C SER A 82 0.37 -1.11 -16.44
N THR A 83 0.66 -1.99 -17.41
CA THR A 83 2.01 -2.56 -17.57
C THR A 83 3.04 -1.54 -18.04
N TYR A 84 2.58 -0.38 -18.51
CA TYR A 84 3.46 0.75 -18.82
C TYR A 84 4.33 1.13 -17.61
N TYR A 85 3.79 1.01 -16.39
CA TYR A 85 4.40 1.49 -15.17
C TYR A 85 4.95 0.38 -14.25
N THR A 86 4.87 -0.89 -14.67
CA THR A 86 5.39 -2.03 -13.90
C THR A 86 6.74 -2.48 -14.43
N ASP A 87 7.61 -3.03 -13.58
CA ASP A 87 8.90 -3.57 -14.03
C ASP A 87 8.70 -4.79 -14.96
N ASP A 88 7.82 -5.73 -14.56
CA ASP A 88 7.36 -6.82 -15.43
C ASP A 88 6.28 -6.32 -16.38
N LYS A 89 6.55 -6.41 -17.69
CA LYS A 89 5.61 -5.99 -18.74
C LYS A 89 4.58 -7.07 -19.08
N TRP A 90 4.76 -8.29 -18.58
CA TRP A 90 3.81 -9.39 -18.73
C TRP A 90 2.70 -9.31 -17.69
N LYS A 91 1.47 -9.55 -18.13
CA LYS A 91 0.28 -9.53 -17.28
C LYS A 91 -0.61 -10.73 -17.56
N CYS A 92 -1.02 -11.42 -16.50
CA CYS A 92 -2.09 -12.42 -16.55
C CYS A 92 -3.44 -11.69 -16.69
N LEU A 93 -4.30 -12.14 -17.60
CA LEU A 93 -5.66 -11.63 -17.75
C LEU A 93 -6.67 -12.74 -17.45
N ASN A 94 -7.76 -12.39 -16.77
CA ASN A 94 -8.82 -13.33 -16.44
C ASN A 94 -9.74 -13.52 -17.67
N ALA A 95 -9.89 -14.77 -18.11
CA ALA A 95 -10.67 -15.14 -19.29
C ALA A 95 -12.16 -14.80 -19.18
N GLU A 96 -12.75 -14.95 -17.99
CA GLU A 96 -14.16 -14.61 -17.74
C GLU A 96 -14.37 -13.09 -17.86
N LEU A 97 -13.45 -12.29 -17.31
CA LEU A 97 -13.51 -10.84 -17.46
C LEU A 97 -13.35 -10.41 -18.92
N LEU A 98 -12.42 -11.01 -19.65
CA LEU A 98 -12.24 -10.72 -21.09
C LEU A 98 -13.49 -11.09 -21.88
N HIS A 99 -14.11 -12.22 -21.57
CA HIS A 99 -15.38 -12.64 -22.16
C HIS A 99 -16.49 -11.64 -21.85
N GLU A 100 -16.74 -11.32 -20.58
CA GLU A 100 -17.79 -10.37 -20.19
C GLU A 100 -17.60 -8.98 -20.79
N GLN A 101 -16.36 -8.51 -20.95
CA GLN A 101 -16.05 -7.22 -21.56
C GLN A 101 -16.31 -7.18 -23.08
N THR A 102 -16.22 -8.32 -23.76
CA THR A 102 -16.18 -8.36 -25.24
C THR A 102 -17.34 -9.14 -25.87
N LYS A 103 -18.12 -9.87 -25.08
CA LYS A 103 -19.20 -10.74 -25.57
C LYS A 103 -20.24 -10.01 -26.40
N ASN A 104 -20.78 -10.78 -27.34
CA ASN A 104 -21.92 -10.42 -28.16
C ASN A 104 -23.23 -10.91 -27.50
N ALA A 105 -24.34 -10.77 -28.22
CA ALA A 105 -25.61 -11.37 -27.81
C ALA A 105 -25.54 -12.90 -27.74
N ASP A 106 -24.70 -13.53 -28.59
CA ASP A 106 -24.32 -14.93 -28.45
C ASP A 106 -23.17 -15.08 -27.44
N ASN A 107 -23.26 -16.09 -26.58
CA ASN A 107 -22.31 -16.31 -25.47
C ASN A 107 -20.96 -16.89 -25.95
N THR A 108 -20.53 -16.54 -27.16
CA THR A 108 -19.29 -17.02 -27.77
C THR A 108 -18.09 -16.27 -27.22
N TYR A 109 -17.00 -17.00 -26.96
CA TYR A 109 -15.74 -16.49 -26.40
C TYR A 109 -14.93 -15.69 -27.44
N ILE A 110 -15.46 -14.53 -27.84
CA ILE A 110 -14.95 -13.73 -28.96
C ILE A 110 -13.57 -13.14 -28.70
N TYR A 111 -13.16 -12.99 -27.43
CA TYR A 111 -11.84 -12.45 -27.08
C TYR A 111 -10.68 -13.28 -27.64
N THR A 112 -10.90 -14.57 -27.92
CA THR A 112 -9.91 -15.42 -28.59
C THR A 112 -9.56 -14.90 -29.98
N LYS A 113 -10.56 -14.50 -30.77
CA LYS A 113 -10.37 -13.86 -32.07
C LYS A 113 -9.73 -12.48 -31.95
N ILE A 114 -10.02 -11.74 -30.88
CA ILE A 114 -9.34 -10.46 -30.58
C ILE A 114 -7.84 -10.70 -30.38
N ILE A 115 -7.47 -11.74 -29.62
CA ILE A 115 -6.06 -12.13 -29.43
C ILE A 115 -5.41 -12.44 -30.78
N ASP A 116 -6.07 -13.20 -31.67
CA ASP A 116 -5.55 -13.53 -32.99
C ASP A 116 -5.27 -12.27 -33.84
N VAL A 117 -6.20 -11.31 -33.84
CA VAL A 117 -6.02 -10.03 -34.53
C VAL A 117 -4.85 -9.25 -33.96
N LEU A 118 -4.76 -9.13 -32.63
CA LEU A 118 -3.72 -8.33 -31.97
C LEU A 118 -2.33 -8.98 -32.06
N LYS A 119 -2.26 -10.32 -32.11
CA LYS A 119 -1.04 -11.11 -32.31
C LYS A 119 -0.57 -11.07 -33.76
N ALA A 120 -1.48 -11.17 -34.73
CA ALA A 120 -1.14 -11.03 -36.15
C ALA A 120 -0.64 -9.62 -36.48
N GLY A 121 -1.26 -8.60 -35.88
CA GLY A 121 -0.79 -7.23 -35.97
C GLY A 121 -1.01 -6.58 -37.34
N THR A 122 -0.06 -5.71 -37.69
CA THR A 122 -0.02 -5.01 -38.99
C THR A 122 1.35 -5.20 -39.63
N SER A 123 1.56 -4.60 -40.81
CA SER A 123 2.89 -4.53 -41.43
C SER A 123 3.95 -3.82 -40.59
N THR A 124 3.55 -3.08 -39.54
CA THR A 124 4.47 -2.43 -38.58
C THR A 124 4.69 -3.26 -37.31
N GLY A 125 4.18 -4.50 -37.25
CA GLY A 125 4.35 -5.43 -36.14
C GLY A 125 3.07 -5.72 -35.35
N ALA A 126 3.17 -6.70 -34.46
CA ALA A 126 2.11 -7.12 -33.55
C ALA A 126 1.80 -6.06 -32.48
N PHE A 127 0.56 -6.03 -32.00
CA PHE A 127 0.15 -5.17 -30.89
C PHE A 127 0.55 -5.79 -29.53
N ILE A 128 0.41 -7.11 -29.44
CA ILE A 128 0.70 -7.87 -28.23
C ILE A 128 1.60 -9.07 -28.53
N GLU A 129 2.29 -9.52 -27.50
CA GLU A 129 2.87 -10.85 -27.42
C GLU A 129 2.09 -11.69 -26.41
N VAL A 130 2.03 -13.00 -26.69
CA VAL A 130 1.31 -13.97 -25.88
C VAL A 130 2.29 -15.05 -25.46
N ASP A 131 2.42 -15.23 -24.15
CA ASP A 131 2.99 -16.43 -23.57
C ASP A 131 1.87 -17.46 -23.44
N ASP A 132 1.86 -18.40 -24.38
CA ASP A 132 0.86 -19.45 -24.47
C ASP A 132 1.09 -20.58 -23.46
N SER A 133 2.14 -20.49 -22.62
CA SER A 133 2.30 -21.41 -21.50
C SER A 133 1.09 -21.27 -20.56
N TYR A 134 0.28 -22.34 -20.53
CA TYR A 134 -0.87 -22.46 -19.65
C TYR A 134 -0.83 -23.84 -19.01
N GLN A 135 -0.92 -23.85 -17.69
CA GLN A 135 -1.09 -25.08 -16.95
C GLN A 135 -2.08 -24.82 -15.82
N ALA A 136 -3.22 -25.51 -15.88
CA ALA A 136 -4.29 -25.39 -14.90
C ALA A 136 -3.74 -25.58 -13.48
N GLY A 137 -4.05 -24.64 -12.58
CA GLY A 137 -3.56 -24.63 -11.21
C GLY A 137 -2.09 -24.20 -11.02
N ILE A 138 -1.32 -23.96 -12.10
CA ILE A 138 0.10 -23.58 -12.02
C ILE A 138 0.35 -22.17 -12.57
N HIS A 139 -0.02 -21.91 -13.82
CA HIS A 139 0.16 -20.58 -14.40
C HIS A 139 -0.86 -20.29 -15.52
N SER A 140 -1.30 -19.03 -15.57
CA SER A 140 -2.21 -18.51 -16.60
C SER A 140 -1.43 -17.98 -17.79
N LYS A 141 -2.07 -17.92 -18.96
CA LYS A 141 -1.54 -17.21 -20.12
C LYS A 141 -1.17 -15.77 -19.75
N ARG A 142 -0.05 -15.30 -20.27
CA ARG A 142 0.43 -13.94 -20.04
C ARG A 142 0.47 -13.16 -21.35
N PHE A 143 0.23 -11.86 -21.22
CA PHE A 143 0.16 -10.94 -22.34
C PHE A 143 1.04 -9.73 -22.06
N ARG A 144 1.71 -9.21 -23.07
CA ARG A 144 2.38 -7.91 -23.01
C ARG A 144 2.14 -7.09 -24.27
N LEU A 145 2.21 -5.78 -24.14
CA LEU A 145 2.32 -4.89 -25.30
C LEU A 145 3.69 -5.08 -25.94
N THR A 146 3.77 -5.08 -27.27
CA THR A 146 5.08 -5.04 -27.95
C THR A 146 5.77 -3.72 -27.72
N ASP A 147 7.10 -3.70 -27.84
CA ASP A 147 7.93 -2.50 -27.69
C ASP A 147 7.45 -1.32 -28.53
N THR A 148 6.93 -1.58 -29.74
CA THR A 148 6.39 -0.56 -30.65
C THR A 148 5.26 0.24 -30.02
N TYR A 149 4.32 -0.45 -29.35
CA TYR A 149 3.16 0.20 -28.74
C TYR A 149 3.43 0.61 -27.29
N LEU A 150 4.30 -0.12 -26.58
CA LEU A 150 4.73 0.24 -25.23
C LEU A 150 5.53 1.54 -25.23
N LYS A 151 6.50 1.73 -26.15
CA LYS A 151 7.31 2.97 -26.20
C LYS A 151 6.54 4.19 -26.71
N ALA A 152 5.41 3.98 -27.39
CA ALA A 152 4.61 5.06 -27.98
C ALA A 152 3.82 5.89 -26.96
N GLY A 153 3.65 5.39 -25.73
CA GLY A 153 2.84 6.03 -24.70
C GLY A 153 1.37 5.62 -24.74
N LEU A 154 0.61 6.10 -23.77
CA LEU A 154 -0.85 5.92 -23.69
C LEU A 154 -1.57 7.20 -24.14
N VAL A 155 -2.79 7.03 -24.66
CA VAL A 155 -3.71 8.13 -24.99
C VAL A 155 -5.12 7.76 -24.54
N GLU A 156 -5.89 8.76 -24.15
CA GLU A 156 -7.30 8.60 -23.82
C GLU A 156 -8.14 8.34 -25.08
N TYR A 157 -9.05 7.38 -24.98
CA TYR A 157 -10.03 7.05 -25.98
C TYR A 157 -11.42 6.99 -25.35
N ILE A 158 -12.38 7.66 -25.96
CA ILE A 158 -13.79 7.63 -25.56
C ILE A 158 -14.52 6.62 -26.42
N ILE A 159 -15.00 5.55 -25.77
CA ILE A 159 -15.80 4.50 -26.38
C ILE A 159 -17.11 5.09 -26.89
N LYS A 160 -17.52 4.66 -28.09
CA LYS A 160 -18.72 5.13 -28.78
C LYS A 160 -19.82 4.09 -28.81
N ASP A 161 -19.47 2.80 -28.87
CA ASP A 161 -20.46 1.74 -28.91
C ASP A 161 -21.22 1.62 -27.57
N THR A 162 -22.54 1.69 -27.67
CA THR A 162 -23.44 1.64 -26.50
C THR A 162 -23.47 0.26 -25.84
N GLY A 163 -23.25 -0.82 -26.58
CA GLY A 163 -23.19 -2.18 -26.06
C GLY A 163 -21.96 -2.40 -25.18
N ILE A 164 -20.79 -1.98 -25.67
CA ILE A 164 -19.53 -2.00 -24.92
C ILE A 164 -19.66 -1.14 -23.66
N ILE A 165 -20.19 0.09 -23.78
CA ILE A 165 -20.43 0.98 -22.63
C ILE A 165 -21.32 0.30 -21.59
N ARG A 166 -22.43 -0.32 -22.01
CA ARG A 166 -23.36 -1.02 -21.13
C ARG A 166 -22.68 -2.18 -20.38
N ASN A 167 -21.90 -3.01 -21.09
CA ASN A 167 -21.17 -4.12 -20.47
C ASN A 167 -20.15 -3.60 -19.44
N ARG A 168 -19.42 -2.55 -19.77
CA ARG A 168 -18.46 -1.92 -18.86
C ARG A 168 -19.15 -1.33 -17.63
N ASN A 169 -20.27 -0.63 -17.79
CA ASN A 169 -21.05 -0.10 -16.68
C ASN A 169 -21.51 -1.21 -15.74
N LYS A 170 -22.00 -2.34 -16.27
CA LYS A 170 -22.38 -3.50 -15.46
C LYS A 170 -21.21 -4.01 -14.61
N LEU A 171 -20.05 -4.24 -15.23
CA LEU A 171 -18.84 -4.69 -14.53
C LEU A 171 -18.36 -3.67 -13.49
N TYR A 172 -18.48 -2.39 -13.82
CA TYR A 172 -18.10 -1.28 -12.95
C TYR A 172 -18.95 -1.24 -11.68
N TYR A 173 -20.29 -1.31 -11.80
CA TYR A 173 -21.18 -1.37 -10.64
C TYR A 173 -20.97 -2.62 -9.80
N GLN A 174 -20.69 -3.77 -10.43
CA GLN A 174 -20.34 -5.00 -9.70
C GLN A 174 -19.06 -4.84 -8.89
N GLN A 175 -18.03 -4.21 -9.47
CA GLN A 175 -16.78 -3.91 -8.77
C GLN A 175 -17.00 -2.94 -7.62
N LEU A 176 -17.76 -1.87 -7.84
CA LEU A 176 -18.08 -0.89 -6.80
C LEU A 176 -18.86 -1.53 -5.65
N HIS A 177 -19.89 -2.33 -5.95
CA HIS A 177 -20.66 -3.04 -4.94
C HIS A 177 -19.75 -3.96 -4.11
N LYS A 178 -18.90 -4.76 -4.76
CA LYS A 178 -17.92 -5.61 -4.06
C LYS A 178 -16.98 -4.78 -3.18
N ALA A 179 -16.48 -3.65 -3.66
CA ALA A 179 -15.64 -2.75 -2.89
C ALA A 179 -16.38 -2.20 -1.65
N MET A 180 -17.64 -1.80 -1.78
CA MET A 180 -18.43 -1.29 -0.65
C MET A 180 -18.71 -2.34 0.43
N THR A 181 -18.67 -3.64 0.10
CA THR A 181 -18.82 -4.72 1.10
C THR A 181 -17.54 -5.06 1.86
N ASN A 182 -16.37 -4.59 1.40
CA ASN A 182 -15.10 -4.83 2.07
C ASN A 182 -14.77 -3.65 3.02
N PRO A 183 -14.42 -3.88 4.30
CA PRO A 183 -14.18 -2.80 5.26
C PRO A 183 -13.07 -1.81 4.85
N ILE A 184 -11.96 -2.33 4.31
CA ILE A 184 -10.83 -1.51 3.86
C ILE A 184 -11.21 -0.69 2.63
N CYS A 185 -11.82 -1.34 1.63
CA CYS A 185 -12.26 -0.66 0.40
C CYS A 185 -13.31 0.41 0.66
N SER A 186 -14.33 0.12 1.47
CA SER A 186 -15.39 1.09 1.82
C SER A 186 -14.84 2.30 2.58
N ASN A 187 -13.90 2.09 3.52
CA ASN A 187 -13.15 3.15 4.17
C ASN A 187 -12.40 4.04 3.16
N LEU A 188 -11.68 3.45 2.20
CA LEU A 188 -10.97 4.20 1.17
C LEU A 188 -11.93 5.05 0.31
N ILE A 189 -13.07 4.49 -0.09
CA ILE A 189 -14.11 5.22 -0.85
C ILE A 189 -14.65 6.41 -0.05
N ALA A 190 -14.81 6.26 1.27
CA ALA A 190 -15.22 7.35 2.16
C ALA A 190 -14.13 8.42 2.36
N MET A 191 -12.86 8.05 2.20
CA MET A 191 -11.72 8.98 2.27
C MET A 191 -11.55 9.84 1.04
N TYR A 192 -11.77 9.27 -0.16
CA TYR A 192 -11.47 9.95 -1.43
C TYR A 192 -12.01 11.38 -1.58
N PRO A 193 -13.23 11.72 -1.11
CA PRO A 193 -13.75 13.08 -1.22
C PRO A 193 -12.99 14.12 -0.38
N LYS A 194 -12.27 13.70 0.66
CA LYS A 194 -11.52 14.58 1.58
C LYS A 194 -10.11 14.90 1.08
N ILE A 195 -9.63 14.16 0.08
CA ILE A 195 -8.23 14.16 -0.32
C ILE A 195 -7.92 15.30 -1.29
N ASP A 196 -6.92 16.08 -0.93
CA ASP A 196 -6.26 17.04 -1.81
C ASP A 196 -4.98 16.45 -2.39
N LEU A 197 -4.87 16.50 -3.72
CA LEU A 197 -3.72 16.00 -4.45
C LEU A 197 -2.78 17.15 -4.86
N PRO A 198 -1.45 16.96 -4.78
CA PRO A 198 -0.50 17.91 -5.34
C PRO A 198 -0.56 17.90 -6.87
N THR A 199 -0.19 19.01 -7.48
CA THR A 199 -0.04 19.12 -8.94
C THR A 199 1.27 18.49 -9.41
N SER A 200 1.34 18.04 -10.67
CA SER A 200 2.58 17.53 -11.28
C SER A 200 3.72 18.55 -11.23
N THR A 201 3.41 19.84 -11.31
CA THR A 201 4.39 20.94 -11.20
C THR A 201 4.99 21.02 -9.80
N GLU A 202 4.17 20.93 -8.76
CA GLU A 202 4.63 20.89 -7.37
C GLU A 202 5.47 19.65 -7.10
N LEU A 203 5.02 18.48 -7.57
CA LEU A 203 5.75 17.23 -7.45
C LEU A 203 7.11 17.27 -8.13
N LEU A 204 7.23 17.94 -9.29
CA LEU A 204 8.51 18.11 -9.96
C LEU A 204 9.50 18.96 -9.14
N VAL A 205 9.00 20.03 -8.49
CA VAL A 205 9.83 20.87 -7.61
C VAL A 205 10.27 20.09 -6.38
N ILE A 206 9.37 19.33 -5.76
CA ILE A 206 9.65 18.49 -4.59
C ILE A 206 10.65 17.38 -4.96
N GLY A 207 10.42 16.68 -6.07
CA GLY A 207 11.30 15.64 -6.58
C GLY A 207 12.72 16.14 -6.79
N LYS A 208 12.91 17.32 -7.40
CA LYS A 208 14.24 17.95 -7.53
C LYS A 208 14.93 18.19 -6.19
N LYS A 209 14.18 18.60 -5.15
CA LYS A 209 14.72 18.80 -3.80
C LYS A 209 15.13 17.47 -3.17
N LEU A 210 14.32 16.42 -3.32
CA LEU A 210 14.60 15.09 -2.78
C LEU A 210 15.79 14.41 -3.46
N VAL A 211 15.94 14.56 -4.78
CA VAL A 211 17.12 14.09 -5.53
C VAL A 211 18.40 14.74 -5.00
N LYS A 212 18.38 16.06 -4.76
CA LYS A 212 19.53 16.78 -4.18
C LYS A 212 19.88 16.30 -2.77
N LYS A 213 18.89 15.84 -2.00
CA LYS A 213 19.08 15.24 -0.67
C LYS A 213 19.56 13.78 -0.72
N GLY A 214 19.70 13.18 -1.91
CA GLY A 214 20.10 11.79 -2.06
C GLY A 214 19.06 10.80 -1.54
N LEU A 215 17.75 11.10 -1.70
CA LEU A 215 16.69 10.21 -1.23
C LEU A 215 16.80 8.83 -1.90
N THR A 216 16.69 7.79 -1.07
CA THR A 216 16.59 6.39 -1.50
C THR A 216 15.19 5.86 -1.16
N THR A 217 14.57 5.14 -2.08
CA THR A 217 13.26 4.51 -1.87
C THR A 217 13.33 3.39 -0.82
N LYS A 218 12.17 2.97 -0.28
CA LYS A 218 12.08 1.81 0.65
C LYS A 218 12.71 0.53 0.07
N LYS A 219 12.83 0.40 -1.27
CA LYS A 219 13.45 -0.73 -1.99
C LYS A 219 14.95 -0.53 -2.29
N GLY A 220 15.59 0.51 -1.77
CA GLY A 220 17.01 0.78 -2.01
C GLY A 220 17.32 1.51 -3.34
N LYS A 221 16.32 1.82 -4.17
CA LYS A 221 16.56 2.56 -5.43
C LYS A 221 16.82 4.05 -5.17
N ILE A 222 17.80 4.64 -5.86
CA ILE A 222 18.17 6.06 -5.74
C ILE A 222 17.20 6.92 -6.55
N LEU A 223 16.57 7.91 -5.92
CA LEU A 223 15.72 8.85 -6.63
C LEU A 223 16.57 9.72 -7.56
N THR A 224 16.25 9.76 -8.85
CA THR A 224 17.07 10.40 -9.89
C THR A 224 16.20 11.25 -10.82
N MET A 225 16.76 12.35 -11.33
CA MET A 225 16.18 13.11 -12.44
C MET A 225 16.60 12.49 -13.77
N ARG A 226 15.63 12.15 -14.63
CA ARG A 226 15.92 11.60 -15.96
C ARG A 226 16.43 12.66 -16.94
N ASN A 227 15.98 13.91 -16.83
CA ASN A 227 16.48 15.02 -17.65
C ASN A 227 16.50 14.74 -19.18
N LYS A 228 15.47 14.05 -19.69
CA LYS A 228 15.31 13.66 -21.11
C LYS A 228 16.28 12.61 -21.64
N HIS A 229 17.13 12.01 -20.82
CA HIS A 229 17.95 10.87 -21.25
C HIS A 229 17.13 9.56 -21.29
N ILE A 230 17.55 8.63 -22.16
CA ILE A 230 17.07 7.24 -22.15
C ILE A 230 17.71 6.46 -21.00
N ASN A 231 17.12 5.35 -20.56
CA ASN A 231 17.62 4.56 -19.43
C ASN A 231 19.09 4.15 -19.60
N ASP A 232 19.51 3.80 -20.81
CA ASP A 232 20.86 3.32 -21.12
C ASP A 232 21.96 4.36 -20.85
N TYR A 233 21.58 5.63 -20.64
CA TYR A 233 22.51 6.66 -20.18
C TYR A 233 23.06 6.37 -18.77
N TRP A 234 22.30 5.65 -17.93
CA TRP A 234 22.74 5.23 -16.60
C TRP A 234 23.08 3.75 -16.62
N ILE A 235 24.35 3.44 -16.32
CA ILE A 235 24.85 2.05 -16.19
C ILE A 235 24.05 1.27 -15.13
N ASP A 236 23.57 1.97 -14.09
CA ASP A 236 22.82 1.44 -12.96
C ASP A 236 21.33 1.81 -13.00
N ALA A 237 20.74 1.97 -14.19
CA ALA A 237 19.34 2.38 -14.36
C ALA A 237 18.34 1.55 -13.53
N ASP A 238 18.58 0.24 -13.38
CA ASP A 238 17.71 -0.66 -12.61
C ASP A 238 17.71 -0.36 -11.09
N ASN A 239 18.79 0.25 -10.59
CA ASN A 239 18.94 0.70 -9.20
C ASN A 239 18.43 2.13 -8.98
N ARG A 240 17.79 2.74 -9.97
CA ARG A 240 17.27 4.11 -9.91
C ARG A 240 15.75 4.14 -9.99
N SER A 241 15.17 5.16 -9.35
CA SER A 241 13.76 5.53 -9.50
C SER A 241 13.71 6.93 -10.09
N PHE A 242 13.12 7.08 -11.27
CA PHE A 242 13.08 8.37 -11.95
C PHE A 242 11.87 9.21 -11.52
N VAL A 243 12.11 10.48 -11.17
CA VAL A 243 11.06 11.42 -10.74
C VAL A 243 9.98 11.55 -11.81
N GLU A 244 10.38 11.65 -13.09
CA GLU A 244 9.46 11.82 -14.21
C GLU A 244 8.53 10.62 -14.39
N ASP A 245 8.99 9.40 -14.13
CA ASP A 245 8.15 8.20 -14.24
C ASP A 245 7.21 8.07 -13.05
N ASN A 246 7.68 8.44 -11.86
CA ASN A 246 6.85 8.50 -10.65
C ASN A 246 5.69 9.50 -10.81
N ILE A 247 5.94 10.67 -11.42
CA ILE A 247 4.89 11.66 -11.72
C ILE A 247 3.91 11.13 -12.77
N LYS A 248 4.39 10.47 -13.83
CA LYS A 248 3.50 9.86 -14.83
C LYS A 248 2.65 8.74 -14.24
N LEU A 249 3.18 7.95 -13.32
CA LEU A 249 2.41 6.95 -12.58
C LEU A 249 1.35 7.62 -11.70
N PHE A 250 1.71 8.69 -10.99
CA PHE A 250 0.75 9.49 -10.23
C PHE A 250 -0.39 9.99 -11.12
N GLU A 251 -0.08 10.60 -12.26
CA GLU A 251 -1.09 11.08 -13.23
C GLU A 251 -1.97 9.94 -13.76
N PHE A 252 -1.39 8.77 -14.01
CA PHE A 252 -2.15 7.58 -14.41
C PHE A 252 -3.14 7.12 -13.34
N LEU A 253 -2.74 7.19 -12.06
CA LEU A 253 -3.52 6.70 -10.92
C LEU A 253 -4.61 7.67 -10.47
N THR A 254 -4.50 8.97 -10.79
CA THR A 254 -5.40 10.01 -10.24
C THR A 254 -6.01 10.93 -11.28
N GLY A 255 -5.39 11.10 -12.46
CA GLY A 255 -5.74 12.15 -13.42
C GLY A 255 -7.12 11.99 -14.08
N ARG A 256 -7.71 10.79 -14.01
CA ARG A 256 -9.07 10.51 -14.49
C ARG A 256 -10.05 10.21 -13.34
N GLY A 257 -9.63 10.42 -12.10
CA GLY A 257 -10.28 9.86 -10.91
C GLY A 257 -9.52 8.67 -10.33
N PHE A 258 -9.82 8.33 -9.08
CA PHE A 258 -9.22 7.25 -8.33
C PHE A 258 -9.66 5.87 -8.85
N MET A 259 -8.83 4.86 -8.66
CA MET A 259 -9.22 3.48 -8.91
C MET A 259 -10.30 3.06 -7.90
N ILE A 260 -11.28 2.25 -8.33
CA ILE A 260 -12.12 1.54 -7.36
C ILE A 260 -11.19 0.58 -6.61
N PRO A 261 -11.10 0.67 -5.27
CA PRO A 261 -10.21 -0.21 -4.50
C PRO A 261 -10.68 -1.65 -4.62
N SER A 262 -9.74 -2.57 -4.85
CA SER A 262 -10.05 -3.99 -5.02
C SER A 262 -9.25 -4.84 -4.06
N ALA A 263 -9.94 -5.66 -3.26
CA ALA A 263 -9.32 -6.73 -2.49
C ALA A 263 -8.84 -7.84 -3.43
N GLY A 264 -7.59 -8.25 -3.25
CA GLY A 264 -7.02 -9.38 -3.99
C GLY A 264 -7.54 -10.73 -3.52
N ASP A 265 -7.04 -11.79 -4.15
CA ASP A 265 -7.39 -13.17 -3.81
C ASP A 265 -6.44 -13.76 -2.76
N MET A 266 -6.56 -15.08 -2.52
CA MET A 266 -5.68 -15.85 -1.64
C MET A 266 -4.20 -15.70 -2.00
N SER A 267 -3.86 -15.53 -3.29
CA SER A 267 -2.47 -15.37 -3.75
C SER A 267 -1.83 -14.08 -3.23
N SER A 268 -2.65 -13.08 -2.90
CA SER A 268 -2.25 -11.80 -2.33
C SER A 268 -2.58 -11.65 -0.84
N GLY A 269 -3.12 -12.71 -0.22
CA GLY A 269 -3.66 -12.68 1.15
C GLY A 269 -4.81 -11.68 1.33
N GLY A 270 -5.54 -11.34 0.28
CA GLY A 270 -6.66 -10.38 0.35
C GLY A 270 -6.25 -8.91 0.34
N ARG A 271 -4.97 -8.58 0.14
CA ARG A 271 -4.49 -7.18 0.16
C ARG A 271 -5.29 -6.31 -0.80
N VAL A 272 -5.68 -5.14 -0.31
CA VAL A 272 -6.39 -4.14 -1.12
C VAL A 272 -5.40 -3.34 -1.96
N VAL A 273 -5.73 -3.19 -3.24
CA VAL A 273 -4.99 -2.37 -4.19
C VAL A 273 -5.87 -1.21 -4.66
N ASP A 274 -5.31 0.00 -4.67
CA ASP A 274 -5.98 1.22 -5.12
C ASP A 274 -4.96 2.25 -5.66
N SER A 275 -5.41 3.49 -5.90
CA SER A 275 -4.53 4.57 -6.38
C SER A 275 -3.39 4.91 -5.41
N PHE A 276 -3.57 4.79 -4.10
CA PHE A 276 -2.60 5.22 -3.09
C PHE A 276 -1.61 4.13 -2.70
N THR A 277 -2.04 2.86 -2.68
CA THR A 277 -1.14 1.72 -2.45
C THR A 277 -0.14 1.52 -3.59
N LEU A 278 -0.51 1.90 -4.81
CA LEU A 278 0.36 1.88 -6.00
C LEU A 278 1.20 3.16 -6.17
N MET A 279 0.88 4.23 -5.43
CA MET A 279 1.57 5.51 -5.55
C MET A 279 2.97 5.45 -4.95
N PRO A 280 3.98 6.11 -5.59
CA PRO A 280 5.31 6.26 -4.99
C PRO A 280 5.22 6.92 -3.61
N SER A 281 5.93 6.38 -2.61
CA SER A 281 5.79 6.81 -1.21
C SER A 281 6.06 8.31 -1.03
N TRP A 282 7.12 8.84 -1.67
CA TRP A 282 7.47 10.26 -1.56
C TRP A 282 6.42 11.20 -2.15
N ILE A 283 5.60 10.73 -3.11
CA ILE A 283 4.45 11.46 -3.65
C ILE A 283 3.26 11.31 -2.69
N ARG A 284 3.03 10.12 -2.15
CA ARG A 284 1.95 9.87 -1.18
C ARG A 284 2.11 10.71 0.09
N GLU A 285 3.33 10.90 0.57
CA GLU A 285 3.69 11.85 1.64
C GLU A 285 3.32 13.31 1.29
N GLN A 286 3.02 13.59 0.02
CA GLN A 286 2.60 14.91 -0.43
C GLN A 286 1.09 15.18 -0.33
N ILE A 287 0.28 14.16 -0.07
CA ILE A 287 -1.18 14.27 0.03
C ILE A 287 -1.58 15.03 1.29
N THR A 288 -2.68 15.79 1.19
CA THR A 288 -3.25 16.53 2.30
C THR A 288 -4.77 16.33 2.43
N ILE A 289 -5.31 16.66 3.60
CA ILE A 289 -6.74 16.89 3.83
C ILE A 289 -6.86 18.29 4.39
N ASP A 290 -7.68 19.14 3.77
CA ASP A 290 -7.83 20.56 4.13
C ASP A 290 -6.47 21.28 4.23
N GLY A 291 -5.56 20.97 3.30
CA GLY A 291 -4.20 21.51 3.26
C GLY A 291 -3.23 21.00 4.34
N LYS A 292 -3.65 20.11 5.25
CA LYS A 292 -2.79 19.51 6.28
C LYS A 292 -2.24 18.16 5.86
N LYS A 293 -0.98 17.89 6.20
CA LYS A 293 -0.33 16.59 5.94
C LYS A 293 -0.91 15.52 6.84
N LEU A 294 -0.99 14.31 6.30
CA LEU A 294 -1.36 13.13 7.06
C LEU A 294 -0.15 12.56 7.80
N ILE A 295 -0.42 11.96 8.96
CA ILE A 295 0.54 11.23 9.77
C ILE A 295 0.44 9.75 9.44
N GLU A 296 1.58 9.13 9.10
CA GLU A 296 1.67 7.68 8.83
C GLU A 296 1.91 6.92 10.14
N CYS A 297 0.97 6.06 10.50
CA CYS A 297 1.06 5.06 11.55
C CYS A 297 1.47 3.73 10.90
N ASP A 298 2.68 3.25 11.18
CA ASP A 298 3.28 2.07 10.54
C ASP A 298 3.76 1.06 11.58
N TYR A 299 3.59 -0.23 11.33
CA TYR A 299 4.06 -1.25 12.26
C TYR A 299 5.58 -1.44 12.19
N SER A 300 6.19 -1.69 13.35
CA SER A 300 7.60 -2.03 13.43
C SER A 300 7.84 -3.50 13.10
N ALA A 301 8.43 -3.78 11.93
CA ALA A 301 8.81 -5.13 11.52
C ALA A 301 7.62 -6.12 11.59
N LEU A 302 6.48 -5.72 11.02
CA LEU A 302 5.24 -6.50 11.08
C LEU A 302 5.42 -7.93 10.56
N HIS A 303 5.97 -8.08 9.35
CA HIS A 303 6.07 -9.39 8.69
C HIS A 303 6.89 -10.42 9.47
N PRO A 304 8.10 -10.12 9.96
CA PRO A 304 8.79 -11.00 10.91
C PRO A 304 7.94 -11.40 12.12
N ASN A 305 7.24 -10.47 12.75
CA ASN A 305 6.41 -10.77 13.93
C ASN A 305 5.17 -11.62 13.60
N ILE A 306 4.56 -11.43 12.42
CA ILE A 306 3.50 -12.32 11.94
C ILE A 306 4.05 -13.72 11.70
N ALA A 307 5.25 -13.85 11.11
CA ALA A 307 5.87 -15.15 10.87
C ALA A 307 6.16 -15.90 12.18
N ILE A 308 6.65 -15.19 13.21
CA ILE A 308 6.83 -15.73 14.56
C ILE A 308 5.50 -16.25 15.11
N SER A 309 4.43 -15.46 15.04
CA SER A 309 3.11 -15.87 15.54
C SER A 309 2.54 -17.08 14.78
N LEU A 310 2.62 -17.09 13.45
CA LEU A 310 2.06 -18.14 12.60
C LEU A 310 2.78 -19.49 12.71
N TYR A 311 4.07 -19.49 13.02
CA TYR A 311 4.91 -20.67 13.01
C TYR A 311 5.55 -20.95 14.39
N ASP A 312 4.88 -20.50 15.45
CA ASP A 312 5.25 -20.71 16.86
C ASP A 312 6.74 -20.43 17.13
N GLY A 313 7.21 -19.26 16.69
CA GLY A 313 8.53 -18.73 17.01
C GLY A 313 8.65 -18.31 18.48
N LYS A 314 9.89 -18.16 18.96
CA LYS A 314 10.21 -17.89 20.37
C LYS A 314 10.30 -16.41 20.68
N ALA A 315 10.80 -15.60 19.74
CA ALA A 315 10.94 -14.16 19.93
C ALA A 315 9.59 -13.49 20.21
N SER A 316 9.64 -12.38 20.94
CA SER A 316 8.52 -11.46 21.13
C SER A 316 8.99 -10.06 20.78
N TYR A 317 8.17 -9.28 20.07
CA TYR A 317 8.49 -7.90 19.67
C TYR A 317 9.80 -7.75 18.88
N LEU A 318 9.94 -8.55 17.83
CA LEU A 318 11.11 -8.51 16.95
C LEU A 318 11.21 -7.11 16.28
N THR A 319 12.39 -6.50 16.32
CA THR A 319 12.66 -5.21 15.65
C THR A 319 13.75 -5.35 14.60
N HIS A 320 13.81 -4.44 13.63
CA HIS A 320 14.90 -4.45 12.65
C HIS A 320 16.25 -4.19 13.31
N GLU A 321 16.25 -3.33 14.33
CA GLU A 321 17.39 -2.97 15.16
C GLU A 321 17.96 -4.20 15.89
N SER A 322 17.11 -4.98 16.58
CA SER A 322 17.55 -6.16 17.33
C SER A 322 18.10 -7.27 16.41
N VAL A 323 17.54 -7.43 15.21
CA VAL A 323 18.06 -8.39 14.22
C VAL A 323 19.40 -7.93 13.67
N ALA A 324 19.51 -6.64 13.32
CA ALA A 324 20.75 -6.05 12.80
C ALA A 324 21.92 -6.25 13.77
N GLU A 325 21.70 -5.94 15.04
CA GLU A 325 22.68 -6.12 16.10
C GLU A 325 23.07 -7.59 16.28
N SER A 326 22.09 -8.49 16.43
CA SER A 326 22.39 -9.91 16.65
C SER A 326 23.02 -10.61 15.44
N ALA A 327 22.71 -10.16 14.22
CA ALA A 327 23.23 -10.75 12.99
C ALA A 327 24.53 -10.08 12.50
N GLY A 328 24.89 -8.91 13.04
CA GLY A 328 26.01 -8.11 12.54
C GLY A 328 25.78 -7.55 11.12
N ILE A 329 24.52 -7.27 10.76
CA ILE A 329 24.11 -6.78 9.43
C ILE A 329 23.66 -5.33 9.55
N ASP A 330 23.94 -4.49 8.55
CA ASP A 330 23.43 -3.11 8.54
C ASP A 330 21.89 -3.07 8.59
N ILE A 331 21.33 -2.19 9.42
CA ILE A 331 19.88 -2.08 9.63
C ILE A 331 19.10 -1.83 8.33
N LYS A 332 19.66 -1.06 7.38
CA LYS A 332 19.00 -0.81 6.09
C LYS A 332 18.96 -2.08 5.26
N GLU A 333 20.03 -2.87 5.30
CA GLU A 333 20.08 -4.17 4.63
C GLU A 333 19.09 -5.15 5.27
N VAL A 334 19.01 -5.24 6.60
CA VAL A 334 17.99 -6.06 7.29
C VAL A 334 16.58 -5.69 6.85
N LYS A 335 16.25 -4.39 6.80
CA LYS A 335 14.94 -3.90 6.33
C LYS A 335 14.66 -4.38 4.90
N ILE A 336 15.62 -4.24 3.99
CA ILE A 336 15.48 -4.68 2.59
C ILE A 336 15.32 -6.21 2.50
N LEU A 337 16.13 -6.97 3.24
CA LEU A 337 16.08 -8.43 3.24
C LEU A 337 14.73 -8.94 3.78
N HIS A 338 14.20 -8.36 4.86
CA HIS A 338 12.88 -8.74 5.40
C HIS A 338 11.72 -8.51 4.43
N LEU A 339 11.81 -7.55 3.50
CA LEU A 339 10.77 -7.35 2.48
C LEU A 339 10.56 -8.58 1.58
N SER A 340 11.54 -9.49 1.51
CA SER A 340 11.49 -10.64 0.60
C SER A 340 11.83 -11.98 1.23
N PHE A 341 12.51 -12.02 2.37
CA PHE A 341 13.01 -13.26 3.00
C PHE A 341 11.94 -14.36 3.10
N PHE A 342 10.77 -14.07 3.66
CA PHE A 342 9.70 -15.05 3.80
C PHE A 342 8.99 -15.41 2.49
N ASN A 343 9.17 -14.61 1.42
CA ASN A 343 8.66 -14.90 0.08
C ASN A 343 9.67 -15.69 -0.78
N MET A 344 10.93 -15.82 -0.36
CA MET A 344 11.94 -16.58 -1.08
C MET A 344 11.62 -18.08 -1.09
N ASN A 345 12.12 -18.80 -2.11
CA ASN A 345 12.18 -20.26 -2.03
C ASN A 345 13.24 -20.70 -1.01
N TRP A 346 13.17 -21.96 -0.56
CA TRP A 346 14.03 -22.43 0.53
C TRP A 346 15.54 -22.29 0.25
N ASN A 347 15.98 -22.55 -0.98
CA ASN A 347 17.39 -22.40 -1.36
C ASN A 347 17.83 -20.93 -1.32
N GLN A 348 16.97 -20.02 -1.77
CA GLN A 348 17.20 -18.58 -1.69
C GLN A 348 17.23 -18.11 -0.23
N MET A 349 16.33 -18.61 0.63
CA MET A 349 16.36 -18.31 2.07
C MET A 349 17.70 -18.71 2.66
N ARG A 350 18.18 -19.94 2.40
CA ARG A 350 19.49 -20.42 2.90
C ARG A 350 20.68 -19.58 2.48
N ASN A 351 20.57 -18.88 1.34
CA ASN A 351 21.62 -17.99 0.84
C ASN A 351 21.46 -16.55 1.35
N SER A 352 20.38 -16.23 2.07
CA SER A 352 20.16 -14.89 2.61
C SER A 352 20.98 -14.68 3.89
N PRO A 353 21.56 -13.49 4.09
CA PRO A 353 22.24 -13.15 5.34
C PRO A 353 21.38 -13.33 6.61
N LEU A 354 20.06 -13.24 6.48
CA LEU A 354 19.14 -13.42 7.61
C LEU A 354 18.97 -14.89 8.04
N PHE A 355 19.36 -15.85 7.20
CA PHE A 355 19.13 -17.27 7.49
C PHE A 355 19.83 -17.71 8.76
N ASP A 356 21.08 -17.30 8.95
CA ASP A 356 21.88 -17.69 10.12
C ASP A 356 21.26 -17.17 11.42
N TYR A 357 20.74 -15.94 11.39
CA TYR A 357 19.99 -15.39 12.53
C TYR A 357 18.78 -16.24 12.88
N TYR A 358 17.90 -16.53 11.90
CA TYR A 358 16.70 -17.32 12.16
C TYR A 358 17.01 -18.80 12.44
N SER A 359 18.07 -19.36 11.88
CA SER A 359 18.50 -20.74 12.15
C SER A 359 18.99 -20.90 13.58
N LYS A 360 19.73 -19.91 14.09
CA LYS A 360 20.25 -19.91 15.47
C LYS A 360 19.17 -19.63 16.50
N ASN A 361 18.30 -18.66 16.25
CA ASN A 361 17.36 -18.16 17.25
C ASN A 361 15.94 -18.74 17.11
N GLU A 362 15.55 -19.17 15.90
CA GLU A 362 14.18 -19.55 15.53
C GLU A 362 14.14 -20.86 14.70
N SER A 363 14.97 -21.84 15.07
CA SER A 363 15.13 -23.10 14.33
C SER A 363 13.81 -23.86 14.11
N ASP A 364 12.96 -23.91 15.13
CA ASP A 364 11.67 -24.60 15.08
C ASP A 364 10.69 -23.89 14.12
N MET A 365 10.67 -22.55 14.14
CA MET A 365 9.91 -21.73 13.19
C MET A 365 10.37 -21.98 11.75
N LEU A 366 11.68 -21.97 11.50
CA LEU A 366 12.23 -22.26 10.17
C LEU A 366 11.90 -23.67 9.69
N ALA A 367 11.93 -24.67 10.57
CA ALA A 367 11.55 -26.04 10.23
C ALA A 367 10.09 -26.12 9.77
N ARG A 368 9.17 -25.45 10.50
CA ARG A 368 7.75 -25.38 10.11
C ARG A 368 7.54 -24.63 8.80
N ILE A 369 8.24 -23.51 8.58
CA ILE A 369 8.22 -22.78 7.31
C ILE A 369 8.71 -23.67 6.16
N TYR A 370 9.79 -24.43 6.36
CA TYR A 370 10.29 -25.37 5.36
C TYR A 370 9.25 -26.42 4.98
N HIS A 371 8.61 -27.04 5.98
CA HIS A 371 7.56 -28.03 5.76
C HIS A 371 6.39 -27.44 4.95
N ASP A 372 5.91 -26.26 5.35
CA ASP A 372 4.80 -25.59 4.68
C ASP A 372 5.14 -25.22 3.23
N LYS A 373 6.33 -24.66 2.98
CA LYS A 373 6.80 -24.35 1.61
C LYS A 373 6.99 -25.58 0.75
N LYS A 374 7.38 -26.72 1.34
CA LYS A 374 7.56 -27.99 0.63
C LYS A 374 6.23 -28.56 0.18
N GLU A 375 5.19 -28.44 1.01
CA GLU A 375 3.86 -28.98 0.74
C GLU A 375 3.04 -28.08 -0.21
N HIS A 376 3.06 -26.76 0.03
CA HIS A 376 2.16 -25.81 -0.63
C HIS A 376 2.87 -24.86 -1.61
N GLY A 377 4.19 -25.02 -1.79
CA GLY A 377 5.02 -24.15 -2.62
C GLY A 377 5.52 -22.90 -1.89
N HIS A 378 6.56 -22.27 -2.43
CA HIS A 378 7.33 -21.27 -1.70
C HIS A 378 6.56 -20.00 -1.27
N LYS A 379 5.46 -19.64 -1.95
CA LYS A 379 4.71 -18.41 -1.68
C LYS A 379 3.73 -18.52 -0.51
N ILE A 380 3.46 -19.73 -0.01
CA ILE A 380 2.46 -19.97 1.03
C ILE A 380 2.67 -19.13 2.29
N THR A 381 3.93 -18.99 2.71
CA THR A 381 4.31 -18.23 3.91
C THR A 381 3.87 -16.78 3.80
N SER A 382 4.21 -16.10 2.71
CA SER A 382 3.81 -14.71 2.50
C SER A 382 2.30 -14.55 2.28
N GLN A 383 1.63 -15.52 1.65
CA GLN A 383 0.17 -15.51 1.50
C GLN A 383 -0.54 -15.54 2.85
N LYS A 384 -0.11 -16.44 3.76
CA LYS A 384 -0.64 -16.51 5.13
C LYS A 384 -0.35 -15.23 5.90
N MET A 385 0.88 -14.70 5.79
CA MET A 385 1.25 -13.46 6.47
C MET A 385 0.42 -12.26 6.00
N PHE A 386 0.20 -12.10 4.69
CA PHE A 386 -0.64 -11.06 4.14
C PHE A 386 -2.11 -11.23 4.56
N SER A 387 -2.59 -12.46 4.70
CA SER A 387 -3.94 -12.72 5.21
C SER A 387 -4.12 -12.25 6.64
N VAL A 388 -3.12 -12.47 7.51
CA VAL A 388 -3.14 -11.96 8.90
C VAL A 388 -3.07 -10.43 8.91
N GLU A 389 -2.18 -9.83 8.13
CA GLU A 389 -2.09 -8.37 7.96
C GLU A 389 -3.46 -7.79 7.58
N VAL A 390 -4.10 -8.33 6.55
CA VAL A 390 -5.39 -7.82 6.07
C VAL A 390 -6.51 -8.00 7.09
N ALA A 391 -6.51 -9.11 7.85
CA ALA A 391 -7.48 -9.33 8.92
C ALA A 391 -7.33 -8.26 10.01
N VAL A 392 -6.10 -8.03 10.49
CA VAL A 392 -5.80 -7.00 11.49
C VAL A 392 -6.21 -5.61 10.99
N MET A 393 -5.81 -5.25 9.78
CA MET A 393 -6.12 -3.93 9.21
C MET A 393 -7.62 -3.73 8.98
N SER A 394 -8.35 -4.80 8.64
CA SER A 394 -9.82 -4.77 8.51
C SER A 394 -10.50 -4.48 9.84
N ASP A 395 -10.05 -5.11 10.93
CA ASP A 395 -10.63 -4.91 12.27
C ASP A 395 -10.30 -3.52 12.81
N ILE A 396 -9.08 -3.02 12.60
CA ILE A 396 -8.68 -1.65 12.93
C ILE A 396 -9.56 -0.64 12.21
N ILE A 397 -9.68 -0.77 10.89
CA ILE A 397 -10.49 0.15 10.08
C ILE A 397 -11.96 0.07 10.47
N THR A 398 -12.49 -1.12 10.75
CA THR A 398 -13.88 -1.29 11.21
C THR A 398 -14.11 -0.55 12.53
N TYR A 399 -13.19 -0.66 13.48
CA TYR A 399 -13.28 0.03 14.76
C TYR A 399 -13.16 1.56 14.61
N LEU A 400 -12.22 2.05 13.80
CA LEU A 400 -12.03 3.48 13.54
C LEU A 400 -13.24 4.09 12.82
N ASN A 401 -13.78 3.41 11.80
CA ASN A 401 -14.97 3.84 11.09
C ASN A 401 -16.18 3.98 12.03
N ALA A 402 -16.34 3.07 13.01
CA ALA A 402 -17.39 3.15 14.01
C ALA A 402 -17.27 4.40 14.92
N LYS A 403 -16.08 5.00 14.99
CA LYS A 403 -15.82 6.29 15.65
C LYS A 403 -15.87 7.49 14.70
N GLY A 404 -16.22 7.28 13.43
CA GLY A 404 -16.24 8.32 12.40
C GLY A 404 -14.86 8.65 11.80
N ILE A 405 -13.80 7.94 12.21
CA ILE A 405 -12.43 8.16 11.74
C ILE A 405 -12.21 7.29 10.52
N HIS A 406 -11.84 7.93 9.42
CA HIS A 406 -11.52 7.28 8.16
C HIS A 406 -10.04 7.52 7.85
N VAL A 407 -9.37 6.52 7.29
CA VAL A 407 -7.91 6.52 7.14
C VAL A 407 -7.50 6.11 5.74
N LEU A 408 -6.38 6.62 5.25
CA LEU A 408 -5.77 6.11 4.02
C LEU A 408 -5.00 4.82 4.33
N TYR A 409 -5.36 3.73 3.66
CA TYR A 409 -4.75 2.42 3.83
C TYR A 409 -3.56 2.22 2.90
N VAL A 410 -2.44 1.74 3.45
CA VAL A 410 -1.23 1.38 2.70
C VAL A 410 -0.61 0.11 3.28
N TYR A 411 -1.20 -1.04 2.96
CA TYR A 411 -0.75 -2.36 3.44
C TYR A 411 -0.66 -2.43 4.97
N ASP A 412 0.55 -2.38 5.53
CA ASP A 412 0.86 -2.42 6.95
C ASP A 412 0.82 -1.05 7.65
N ALA A 413 0.44 0.01 6.93
CA ALA A 413 0.36 1.37 7.45
C ALA A 413 -1.00 2.05 7.21
N LEU A 414 -1.35 2.97 8.12
CA LEU A 414 -2.51 3.87 8.02
C LEU A 414 -2.06 5.33 8.05
N LEU A 415 -2.60 6.14 7.14
CA LEU A 415 -2.41 7.58 7.12
C LEU A 415 -3.68 8.27 7.64
N CYS A 416 -3.52 9.13 8.63
CA CYS A 416 -4.63 9.81 9.33
C CYS A 416 -4.32 11.29 9.55
N GLU A 417 -5.33 12.06 9.93
CA GLU A 417 -5.12 13.44 10.39
C GLU A 417 -4.36 13.44 11.73
N GLU A 418 -3.55 14.47 11.97
CA GLU A 418 -2.71 14.56 13.18
C GLU A 418 -3.54 14.44 14.47
N SER A 419 -4.75 15.01 14.49
CA SER A 419 -5.67 14.95 15.64
C SER A 419 -6.12 13.54 16.01
N ASP A 420 -6.07 12.59 15.07
CA ASP A 420 -6.51 11.21 15.28
C ASP A 420 -5.33 10.25 15.52
N SER A 421 -4.09 10.73 15.36
CA SER A 421 -2.90 9.88 15.28
C SER A 421 -2.66 8.99 16.51
N ASP A 422 -2.85 9.54 17.72
CA ASP A 422 -2.70 8.78 18.96
C ASP A 422 -3.75 7.66 19.07
N LEU A 423 -5.02 7.96 18.77
CA LEU A 423 -6.11 6.99 18.81
C LEU A 423 -5.94 5.90 17.75
N VAL A 424 -5.46 6.27 16.56
CA VAL A 424 -5.13 5.30 15.50
C VAL A 424 -4.01 4.38 15.96
N ALA A 425 -2.91 4.92 16.50
CA ALA A 425 -1.79 4.12 16.99
C ALA A 425 -2.17 3.21 18.17
N GLU A 426 -2.97 3.71 19.12
CA GLU A 426 -3.51 2.92 20.23
C GLU A 426 -4.37 1.75 19.70
N THR A 427 -5.27 2.04 18.76
CA THR A 427 -6.14 1.04 18.15
C THR A 427 -5.32 -0.02 17.40
N MET A 428 -4.33 0.40 16.61
CA MET A 428 -3.42 -0.50 15.91
C MET A 428 -2.66 -1.40 16.88
N ASN A 429 -2.14 -0.87 17.99
CA ASN A 429 -1.42 -1.64 19.01
C ASN A 429 -2.32 -2.61 19.76
N ARG A 430 -3.55 -2.23 20.09
CA ARG A 430 -4.50 -3.12 20.78
C ARG A 430 -4.92 -4.29 19.89
N ILE A 431 -5.37 -4.02 18.67
CA ILE A 431 -5.96 -5.06 17.80
C ILE A 431 -4.89 -6.05 17.29
N ILE A 432 -3.67 -5.61 16.98
CA ILE A 432 -2.62 -6.54 16.55
C ILE A 432 -2.28 -7.59 17.63
N LEU A 433 -2.40 -7.21 18.91
CA LEU A 433 -2.23 -8.12 20.05
C LEU A 433 -3.40 -9.09 20.20
N GLU A 434 -4.63 -8.65 19.93
CA GLU A 434 -5.82 -9.52 19.89
C GLU A 434 -5.69 -10.61 18.80
N HIS A 435 -4.97 -10.32 17.71
CA HIS A 435 -4.58 -11.29 16.67
C HIS A 435 -3.34 -12.13 17.03
N GLY A 436 -2.79 -11.99 18.25
CA GLY A 436 -1.65 -12.77 18.72
C GLY A 436 -0.31 -12.36 18.11
N VAL A 437 -0.21 -11.18 17.47
CA VAL A 437 1.01 -10.68 16.85
C VAL A 437 1.62 -9.59 17.73
N LYS A 438 2.82 -9.84 18.26
CA LYS A 438 3.52 -8.91 19.15
C LYS A 438 4.39 -7.95 18.36
N THR A 439 3.86 -6.77 18.07
CA THR A 439 4.59 -5.65 17.44
C THR A 439 4.04 -4.32 17.96
N THR A 440 4.64 -3.22 17.52
CA THR A 440 4.29 -1.87 17.97
C THR A 440 4.22 -0.92 16.78
N THR A 441 3.31 0.04 16.88
CA THR A 441 3.08 1.08 15.87
C THR A 441 4.05 2.23 16.10
N LYS A 442 4.61 2.76 15.00
CA LYS A 442 5.48 3.92 14.94
C LYS A 442 4.74 5.07 14.25
N LEU A 443 4.84 6.26 14.82
CA LEU A 443 4.32 7.48 14.21
C LEU A 443 5.43 8.15 13.38
N SER A 444 5.15 8.40 12.11
CA SER A 444 6.06 9.13 11.22
C SER A 444 5.74 10.62 11.31
N GLY A 445 6.66 11.43 11.84
CA GLY A 445 6.48 12.89 11.93
C GLY A 445 6.91 13.51 13.26
N THR A 446 7.01 12.70 14.32
CA THR A 446 7.74 13.10 15.52
C THR A 446 9.23 13.12 15.21
N LYS A 447 9.85 14.29 15.30
CA LYS A 447 11.30 14.41 15.26
C LYS A 447 11.86 13.58 16.42
N ASN A 448 12.36 12.38 16.12
CA ASN A 448 13.31 11.71 17.00
C ASN A 448 14.56 12.61 17.05
N ALA A 449 14.64 13.44 18.08
CA ALA A 449 15.86 14.13 18.47
C ALA A 449 16.87 13.09 18.95
N HIS A 450 17.48 12.36 18.01
CA HIS A 450 18.77 11.72 18.28
C HIS A 450 19.84 12.81 18.23
N MET A 451 19.99 13.56 19.32
CA MET A 451 21.25 14.25 19.63
C MET A 451 22.01 13.37 20.60
N GLY A 452 23.00 12.64 20.07
CA GLY A 452 23.99 12.00 20.94
C GLY A 452 24.85 13.08 21.57
N LEU A 453 24.91 13.13 22.91
CA LEU A 453 25.92 13.89 23.65
C LEU A 453 26.30 13.16 24.94
N LYS A 454 27.58 13.30 25.31
CA LYS A 454 28.28 12.61 26.42
C LYS A 454 27.80 13.11 27.79
N PRO A 455 27.73 12.25 28.82
CA PRO A 455 27.41 12.69 30.17
C PRO A 455 28.60 13.40 30.82
N ASN A 456 28.30 14.46 31.57
CA ASN A 456 29.20 15.04 32.57
C ASN A 456 28.40 15.05 33.88
N ILE A 457 28.70 14.12 34.78
CA ILE A 457 28.09 14.02 36.11
C ILE A 457 29.08 14.66 37.08
N ASP A 458 28.67 15.70 37.81
CA ASP A 458 29.43 16.27 38.91
C ASP A 458 28.80 15.82 40.23
N ILE A 459 29.55 15.01 40.99
CA ILE A 459 29.10 14.41 42.25
C ILE A 459 29.74 15.19 43.38
N ASN A 460 29.03 16.18 43.92
CA ASN A 460 29.29 16.69 45.25
C ASN A 460 27.98 17.07 45.97
N GLU A 461 27.82 16.46 47.15
CA GLU A 461 26.84 16.74 48.22
C GLU A 461 25.34 16.46 47.94
N GLN A 462 24.90 15.26 48.34
CA GLN A 462 23.52 14.81 48.67
C GLN A 462 22.37 15.11 47.69
N LYS A 463 22.63 15.68 46.52
CA LYS A 463 21.64 15.90 45.46
C LYS A 463 22.23 15.52 44.12
N ILE A 464 21.62 14.54 43.47
CA ILE A 464 21.94 14.19 42.09
C ILE A 464 21.16 15.16 41.20
N VAL A 465 21.87 15.91 40.35
CA VAL A 465 21.27 16.78 39.34
C VAL A 465 21.22 15.99 38.04
N VAL A 466 20.03 15.84 37.47
CA VAL A 466 19.82 15.09 36.22
C VAL A 466 19.26 16.02 35.16
N ASP A 467 19.90 16.03 33.99
CA ASP A 467 19.42 16.74 32.81
C ASP A 467 18.15 16.06 32.28
N SER A 468 17.09 16.84 32.07
CA SER A 468 15.79 16.33 31.59
C SER A 468 15.87 15.61 30.24
N SER A 469 16.88 15.90 29.42
CA SER A 469 17.13 15.19 28.16
C SER A 469 17.59 13.74 28.35
N MET A 470 18.01 13.36 29.56
CA MET A 470 18.38 11.99 29.92
C MET A 470 17.16 11.10 30.24
N PHE A 471 15.95 11.67 30.38
CA PHE A 471 14.72 10.89 30.51
C PHE A 471 14.36 10.24 29.18
N ASN A 472 14.58 8.92 29.10
CA ASN A 472 14.35 8.19 27.88
C ASN A 472 12.93 7.61 27.85
N HIS A 473 12.00 8.31 27.22
CA HIS A 473 10.58 7.91 27.06
C HIS A 473 10.36 6.74 26.09
N SER A 474 11.39 5.94 25.81
CA SER A 474 11.28 4.85 24.85
C SER A 474 10.40 3.71 25.38
N LEU A 475 9.61 3.10 24.48
CA LEU A 475 8.73 1.97 24.80
C LEU A 475 9.48 0.78 25.43
N ARG A 476 10.79 0.65 25.14
CA ARG A 476 11.68 -0.35 25.75
C ARG A 476 11.72 -0.21 27.28
N VAL A 477 11.92 1.02 27.75
CA VAL A 477 12.01 1.36 29.17
C VAL A 477 10.68 1.15 29.87
N LYS A 478 9.56 1.52 29.23
CA LYS A 478 8.22 1.25 29.75
C LYS A 478 7.98 -0.25 29.93
N ASN A 479 8.39 -1.07 28.97
CA ASN A 479 8.25 -2.52 29.05
C ASN A 479 9.15 -3.15 30.13
N GLU A 480 10.39 -2.67 30.29
CA GLU A 480 11.29 -3.12 31.36
C GLU A 480 10.72 -2.80 32.75
N ILE A 481 10.16 -1.60 32.94
CA ILE A 481 9.51 -1.21 34.21
C ILE A 481 8.27 -2.06 34.47
N LEU A 482 7.41 -2.26 33.47
CA LEU A 482 6.22 -3.11 33.60
C LEU A 482 6.60 -4.56 33.95
N GLN A 483 7.64 -5.10 33.33
CA GLN A 483 8.13 -6.44 33.62
C GLN A 483 8.64 -6.57 35.06
N LYS A 484 9.36 -5.57 35.58
CA LYS A 484 9.79 -5.56 37.00
C LYS A 484 8.62 -5.50 37.97
N ILE A 485 7.60 -4.69 37.66
CA ILE A 485 6.37 -4.61 38.45
C ILE A 485 5.62 -5.96 38.43
N GLU A 486 5.49 -6.58 37.25
CA GLU A 486 4.85 -7.90 37.10
C GLU A 486 5.60 -9.01 37.85
N ASN A 487 6.92 -8.91 37.95
CA ASN A 487 7.76 -9.81 38.73
C ASN A 487 7.74 -9.54 40.24
N GLY A 488 7.06 -8.47 40.70
CA GLY A 488 7.02 -8.08 42.11
C GLY A 488 8.32 -7.47 42.65
N GLU A 489 9.18 -6.97 41.77
CA GLU A 489 10.42 -6.30 42.16
C GLU A 489 10.13 -4.90 42.74
N LEU A 490 10.86 -4.53 43.79
CA LEU A 490 10.80 -3.17 44.34
C LEU A 490 11.56 -2.22 43.41
N LEU A 491 10.95 -1.07 43.14
CA LEU A 491 11.54 -0.01 42.32
C LEU A 491 12.28 0.98 43.23
N ASP A 492 13.58 1.17 43.00
CA ASP A 492 14.41 2.08 43.79
C ASP A 492 14.31 3.52 43.26
N PHE A 493 13.64 4.37 44.02
CA PHE A 493 13.55 5.80 43.73
C PHE A 493 14.61 6.59 44.51
N ILE A 494 15.22 7.55 43.83
CA ILE A 494 16.19 8.48 44.42
C ILE A 494 15.72 9.92 44.25
N ASP A 495 15.88 10.74 45.30
CA ASP A 495 15.54 12.16 45.23
C ASP A 495 16.57 12.92 44.40
N VAL A 496 16.10 13.64 43.40
CA VAL A 496 16.94 14.37 42.44
C VAL A 496 16.40 15.77 42.20
N VAL A 497 17.30 16.63 41.72
CA VAL A 497 16.91 17.91 41.12
C VAL A 497 16.90 17.70 39.60
N VAL A 498 15.71 17.76 39.02
CA VAL A 498 15.51 17.70 37.57
C VAL A 498 15.70 19.09 36.99
N GLN A 499 16.61 19.23 36.04
CA GLN A 499 16.85 20.49 35.33
C GLN A 499 16.31 20.41 33.90
N PHE A 500 15.44 21.35 33.54
CA PHE A 500 14.86 21.47 32.20
C PHE A 500 15.68 22.42 31.31
N ASP A 501 15.57 22.26 29.99
CA ASP A 501 16.34 23.00 28.97
C ASP A 501 16.28 24.54 29.11
N ILE A 502 15.24 25.07 29.75
CA ILE A 502 15.03 26.51 29.98
C ILE A 502 15.66 27.03 31.29
N GLY A 503 16.40 26.19 32.02
CA GLY A 503 17.04 26.54 33.29
C GLY A 503 16.15 26.39 34.52
N ASP A 504 14.90 25.97 34.34
CA ASP A 504 13.98 25.65 35.43
C ASP A 504 14.40 24.35 36.12
N THR A 505 14.14 24.25 37.43
CA THR A 505 14.44 23.05 38.22
C THR A 505 13.24 22.57 39.02
N MET A 506 13.12 21.26 39.19
CA MET A 506 12.10 20.61 40.01
C MET A 506 12.76 19.59 40.94
N LEU A 507 12.28 19.50 42.18
CA LEU A 507 12.61 18.41 43.10
C LEU A 507 11.61 17.28 42.89
N ASP A 508 12.10 16.09 42.58
CA ASP A 508 11.28 14.90 42.37
C ASP A 508 12.08 13.65 42.70
N SER A 509 11.41 12.51 42.86
CA SER A 509 12.07 11.21 43.00
C SER A 509 12.10 10.53 41.63
N VAL A 510 13.24 9.98 41.20
CA VAL A 510 13.37 9.27 39.91
C VAL A 510 13.77 7.83 40.10
N LEU A 511 13.27 6.97 39.22
CA LEU A 511 13.62 5.55 39.20
C LEU A 511 15.04 5.39 38.64
N LYS A 512 15.94 4.94 39.50
CA LYS A 512 17.29 4.51 39.10
C LYS A 512 17.21 3.07 38.61
N ILE A 513 17.67 2.80 37.39
CA ILE A 513 17.74 1.43 36.88
C ILE A 513 19.21 1.06 36.74
N TYR A 514 19.56 -0.05 37.38
CA TYR A 514 20.85 -0.68 37.22
C TYR A 514 20.83 -1.53 35.94
N ASP A 515 21.09 -0.90 34.79
CA ASP A 515 21.41 -1.59 33.53
C ASP A 515 22.89 -2.01 33.56
N GLU A 516 23.21 -3.21 33.07
CA GLU A 516 24.60 -3.68 32.90
C GLU A 516 25.44 -2.73 32.03
N HIS A 517 24.80 -1.98 31.13
CA HIS A 517 25.44 -1.05 30.21
C HIS A 517 25.51 0.38 30.74
N ASN A 518 24.64 0.76 31.69
CA ASN A 518 24.64 2.07 32.32
C ASN A 518 24.02 2.05 33.72
N PRO A 519 24.77 1.63 34.75
CA PRO A 519 24.26 1.50 36.12
C PRO A 519 23.92 2.84 36.79
N GLU A 520 24.18 3.97 36.13
CA GLU A 520 23.87 5.31 36.63
C GLU A 520 22.69 5.98 35.90
N ALA A 521 22.05 5.30 34.94
CA ALA A 521 20.93 5.86 34.21
C ALA A 521 19.65 5.97 35.07
N CYS A 522 18.96 7.11 34.93
CA CYS A 522 17.68 7.41 35.54
C CYS A 522 16.63 7.54 34.43
N TYR A 523 15.54 6.79 34.51
CA TYR A 523 14.70 6.54 33.33
C TYR A 523 13.33 7.22 33.37
N VAL A 524 12.72 7.35 34.56
CA VAL A 524 11.36 7.90 34.74
C VAL A 524 11.24 8.57 36.10
N SER A 525 10.46 9.65 36.23
CA SER A 525 10.16 10.29 37.53
C SER A 525 8.89 9.74 38.19
N GLU A 526 8.84 9.77 39.52
CA GLU A 526 7.74 9.27 40.34
C GLU A 526 6.45 10.08 40.08
N SER A 527 6.55 11.41 39.90
CA SER A 527 5.39 12.24 39.59
C SER A 527 4.72 11.87 38.27
N PHE A 528 5.46 11.35 37.28
CA PHE A 528 4.90 10.81 36.04
C PHE A 528 4.19 9.46 36.21
N ILE A 529 4.57 8.66 37.20
CA ILE A 529 3.93 7.37 37.49
C ILE A 529 2.64 7.59 38.28
N LYS A 530 2.63 8.53 39.23
CA LYS A 530 1.44 8.83 40.07
C LYS A 530 0.37 9.67 39.36
N SER A 531 0.69 10.28 38.22
CA SER A 531 -0.25 11.09 37.42
C SER A 531 -0.92 10.33 36.27
N ALA A 532 -0.53 9.07 36.04
CA ALA A 532 -1.22 8.10 35.18
C ALA A 532 -2.14 7.22 36.02
#